data_AF-A0A955ZDJ3-F1
#
_entry.id   AF-A0A955ZDJ3-F1
#
_cell.length_a   1.000
_cell.length_b   1.000
_cell.length_c   1.000
_cell.angle_alpha   90.00
_cell.angle_beta   90.00
_cell.angle_gamma   90.00
#
_symmetry.space_group_name_H-M   'P 1'
#
loop_
_entity.id
_entity.type
_entity.pdbx_description
1 polymer ?
#
loop_
_entity_poly.entity_id
_entity_poly.type
_entity_poly.pdbx_seq_one_letter_code
_entity_poly.pdbx_strand_id
1 'polypeptide(L)'
;PRGFRDEGESSEAAAARELREETRFTRGTPLPLGGAPANPNSAFFETPESGMGVAFFGVEVAREHIEHRDGAWVFREAALDDDRRAQDEEHIAAFRFAPWTEVAALADMFSLSACARLLRRLEADGRIAVTTPG
;
A
#
# COMPACT_ATOMS: atom_id res chain seq x y z
N PRO A 1 1.38 2.35 -3.78
CA PRO A 1 0.35 3.22 -4.37
C PRO A 1 -0.34 4.05 -3.29
N ARG A 2 -0.80 5.27 -3.61
CA ARG A 2 -1.49 6.22 -2.71
C ARG A 2 -2.42 7.09 -3.53
N GLY A 3 -3.53 7.52 -2.95
CA GLY A 3 -4.29 8.61 -3.56
C GLY A 3 -5.44 9.06 -2.68
N PHE A 4 -6.19 10.01 -3.21
CA PHE A 4 -7.33 10.60 -2.53
C PHE A 4 -8.59 9.81 -2.85
N ARG A 5 -9.55 9.85 -1.94
CA ARG A 5 -10.90 9.38 -2.25
C ARG A 5 -11.66 10.47 -3.01
N ASP A 6 -12.53 10.05 -3.90
CA ASP A 6 -13.54 10.93 -4.48
C ASP A 6 -14.70 11.17 -3.50
N GLU A 7 -15.52 12.18 -3.79
CA GLU A 7 -16.72 12.47 -3.00
C GLU A 7 -17.68 11.28 -3.03
N GLY A 8 -18.06 10.79 -1.85
CA GLY A 8 -18.93 9.61 -1.70
C GLY A 8 -18.23 8.26 -1.91
N GLU A 9 -16.93 8.24 -2.25
CA GLU A 9 -16.15 7.02 -2.41
C GLU A 9 -15.72 6.44 -1.05
N SER A 10 -15.83 5.12 -0.88
CA SER A 10 -15.28 4.45 0.31
C SER A 10 -13.76 4.34 0.23
N SER A 11 -13.08 4.20 1.38
CA SER A 11 -11.62 4.06 1.39
C SER A 11 -11.16 2.77 0.70
N GLU A 12 -11.97 1.70 0.78
CA GLU A 12 -11.75 0.43 0.10
C GLU A 12 -11.85 0.59 -1.42
N ALA A 13 -12.87 1.32 -1.89
CA ALA A 13 -13.06 1.57 -3.31
C ALA A 13 -11.91 2.42 -3.87
N ALA A 14 -11.54 3.50 -3.16
CA ALA A 14 -10.39 4.32 -3.49
C ALA A 14 -9.11 3.47 -3.54
N ALA A 15 -8.82 2.68 -2.51
CA ALA A 15 -7.62 1.82 -2.49
C ALA A 15 -7.56 0.83 -3.67
N ALA A 16 -8.71 0.29 -4.10
CA ALA A 16 -8.78 -0.60 -5.25
C ALA A 16 -8.62 0.14 -6.58
N ARG A 17 -9.17 1.36 -6.69
CA ARG A 17 -9.00 2.24 -7.85
C ARG A 17 -7.53 2.67 -7.99
N GLU A 18 -6.96 3.25 -6.94
CA GLU A 18 -5.57 3.72 -6.89
C GLU A 18 -4.55 2.60 -7.15
N LEU A 19 -4.78 1.39 -6.62
CA LEU A 19 -3.93 0.24 -6.93
C LEU A 19 -3.88 -0.04 -8.44
N ARG A 20 -5.02 0.03 -9.12
CA ARG A 20 -5.11 -0.23 -10.56
C ARG A 20 -4.52 0.91 -11.38
N GLU A 21 -4.87 2.15 -11.06
CA GLU A 21 -4.41 3.34 -11.78
C GLU A 21 -2.90 3.49 -11.70
N GLU A 22 -2.33 3.37 -10.50
CA GLU A 22 -0.90 3.64 -10.31
C GLU A 22 0.01 2.45 -10.64
N THR A 23 -0.47 1.20 -10.48
CA THR A 23 0.39 0.00 -10.64
C THR A 23 -0.02 -0.93 -11.77
N ARG A 24 -1.23 -0.76 -12.34
CA ARG A 24 -1.87 -1.68 -13.28
C ARG A 24 -2.17 -3.08 -12.71
N PHE A 25 -1.93 -3.32 -11.43
CA PHE A 25 -2.17 -4.63 -10.83
C PHE A 25 -3.65 -4.83 -10.49
N THR A 26 -4.29 -5.79 -11.15
CA THR A 26 -5.74 -6.09 -11.01
C THR A 26 -6.03 -7.43 -10.33
N ARG A 27 -5.00 -8.22 -10.01
CA ARG A 27 -5.13 -9.61 -9.52
C ARG A 27 -5.23 -9.74 -8.01
N GLY A 28 -5.36 -8.64 -7.28
CA GLY A 28 -5.47 -8.65 -5.82
C GLY A 28 -6.50 -7.66 -5.31
N THR A 29 -7.10 -7.98 -4.17
CA THR A 29 -8.06 -7.11 -3.49
C THR A 29 -7.37 -6.44 -2.31
N PRO A 30 -7.34 -5.09 -2.25
CA PRO A 30 -6.87 -4.39 -1.06
C PRO A 30 -7.67 -4.79 0.17
N LEU A 31 -6.96 -5.13 1.25
CA LEU A 31 -7.53 -5.48 2.53
C LEU A 31 -7.14 -4.41 3.55
N PRO A 32 -8.09 -3.94 4.39
CA PRO A 32 -7.77 -2.97 5.41
C PRO A 32 -6.77 -3.56 6.41
N LEU A 33 -5.69 -2.83 6.68
CA LEU A 33 -4.68 -3.21 7.68
C LEU A 33 -5.13 -2.86 9.12
N GLY A 34 -6.27 -2.17 9.24
CA GLY A 34 -6.92 -1.85 10.50
C GLY A 34 -6.24 -0.76 11.33
N GLY A 35 -6.88 -0.45 12.47
CA GLY A 35 -6.51 0.66 13.34
C GLY A 35 -7.11 2.00 12.91
N ALA A 36 -6.94 3.02 13.76
CA ALA A 36 -7.46 4.36 13.47
C ALA A 36 -6.75 5.00 12.26
N PRO A 37 -7.46 5.79 11.44
CA PRO A 37 -6.84 6.59 10.38
C PRO A 37 -5.68 7.44 10.92
N ALA A 38 -4.61 7.58 10.14
CA ALA A 38 -3.48 8.42 10.52
C ALA A 38 -3.67 9.87 10.06
N ASN A 39 -3.18 10.79 10.87
CA ASN A 39 -3.09 12.20 10.50
C ASN A 39 -1.66 12.52 10.09
N PRO A 40 -1.38 12.68 8.79
CA PRO A 40 -0.03 12.97 8.33
C PRO A 40 0.40 14.40 8.68
N ASN A 41 -0.52 15.27 9.07
CA ASN A 41 -0.26 16.68 9.35
C ASN A 41 -0.70 17.10 10.76
N SER A 42 -0.45 16.21 11.73
CA SER A 42 -0.86 16.40 13.14
C SER A 42 -0.20 17.59 13.84
N ALA A 43 0.87 18.15 13.27
CA ALA A 43 1.49 19.37 13.76
C ALA A 43 0.61 20.62 13.54
N PHE A 44 -0.33 20.57 12.58
CA PHE A 44 -1.13 21.73 12.18
C PHE A 44 -2.63 21.48 12.19
N PHE A 45 -3.06 20.23 12.04
CA PHE A 45 -4.47 19.87 11.96
C PHE A 45 -4.79 18.74 12.93
N GLU A 46 -5.94 18.81 13.60
CA GLU A 46 -6.55 17.64 14.22
C GLU A 46 -7.40 16.92 13.17
N THR A 47 -7.41 15.59 13.19
CA THR A 47 -8.40 14.77 12.43
C THR A 47 -9.52 14.45 13.41
N PRO A 48 -10.61 15.24 13.44
CA PRO A 48 -11.55 15.22 14.57
C PRO A 48 -12.62 14.13 14.41
N GLU A 49 -12.79 13.59 13.20
CA GLU A 49 -13.93 12.76 12.84
C GLU A 49 -13.53 11.34 12.43
N SER A 50 -14.41 10.39 12.77
CA SER A 50 -14.32 9.01 12.29
C SER A 50 -14.40 8.97 10.76
N GLY A 51 -13.41 8.34 10.13
CA GLY A 51 -13.35 8.21 8.66
C GLY A 51 -12.54 9.29 7.94
N MET A 52 -12.05 10.32 8.67
CA MET A 52 -11.10 11.31 8.17
C MET A 52 -9.64 10.86 8.41
N GLY A 53 -8.73 11.30 7.53
CA GLY A 53 -7.32 10.92 7.58
C GLY A 53 -6.96 9.76 6.64
N VAL A 54 -5.77 9.21 6.85
CA VAL A 54 -5.15 8.21 5.97
C VAL A 54 -5.48 6.81 6.46
N ALA A 55 -6.19 6.05 5.63
CA ALA A 55 -6.41 4.62 5.83
C ALA A 55 -5.31 3.82 5.12
N PHE A 56 -4.95 2.67 5.69
CA PHE A 56 -3.88 1.81 5.14
C PHE A 56 -4.45 0.46 4.73
N PHE A 57 -4.06 0.05 3.53
CA PHE A 57 -4.47 -1.21 2.92
C PHE A 57 -3.25 -2.02 2.52
N GLY A 58 -3.39 -3.35 2.54
CA GLY A 58 -2.41 -4.28 2.04
C GLY A 58 -3.02 -5.13 0.93
N VAL A 59 -2.20 -5.57 -0.01
CA VAL A 59 -2.61 -6.52 -1.04
C VAL A 59 -1.69 -7.73 -0.97
N GLU A 60 -2.26 -8.92 -0.96
CA GLU A 60 -1.48 -10.14 -1.08
C GLU A 60 -1.21 -10.41 -2.56
N VAL A 61 0.06 -10.62 -2.89
CA VAL A 61 0.50 -10.88 -4.25
C VAL A 61 1.04 -12.29 -4.33
N ALA A 62 0.40 -13.11 -5.16
CA ALA A 62 0.82 -14.48 -5.39
C ALA A 62 2.21 -14.54 -6.04
N ARG A 63 3.00 -15.58 -5.73
CA ARG A 63 4.40 -15.69 -6.16
C ARG A 63 4.53 -15.75 -7.69
N GLU A 64 3.56 -16.33 -8.36
CA GLU A 64 3.45 -16.39 -9.82
C GLU A 64 3.23 -15.03 -10.47
N HIS A 65 2.78 -14.01 -9.73
CA HIS A 65 2.58 -12.65 -10.24
C HIS A 65 3.82 -11.76 -10.10
N ILE A 66 4.88 -12.26 -9.48
CA ILE A 66 6.13 -11.53 -9.29
C ILE A 66 7.31 -12.25 -9.93
N GLU A 67 8.32 -11.47 -10.28
CA GLU A 67 9.59 -11.96 -10.77
C GLU A 67 10.75 -11.16 -10.18
N HIS A 68 11.94 -11.74 -10.21
CA HIS A 68 13.15 -11.07 -9.80
C HIS A 68 13.86 -10.53 -11.04
N ARG A 69 13.94 -9.21 -11.16
CA ARG A 69 14.52 -8.48 -12.29
C ARG A 69 15.43 -7.38 -11.77
N ASP A 70 16.63 -7.27 -12.32
CA ASP A 70 17.62 -6.24 -11.98
C ASP A 70 17.92 -6.12 -10.46
N GLY A 71 17.94 -7.26 -9.76
CA GLY A 71 18.24 -7.30 -8.32
C GLY A 71 17.06 -6.95 -7.40
N ALA A 72 15.85 -6.80 -7.94
CA ALA A 72 14.65 -6.50 -7.17
C ALA A 72 13.49 -7.44 -7.53
N TRP A 73 12.59 -7.64 -6.59
CA TRP A 73 11.29 -8.24 -6.86
C TRP A 73 10.36 -7.19 -7.46
N VAL A 74 9.70 -7.51 -8.57
CA VAL A 74 8.74 -6.64 -9.29
C VAL A 74 7.53 -7.46 -9.73
N PHE A 75 6.43 -6.79 -10.11
CA PHE A 75 5.34 -7.49 -10.79
C PHE A 75 5.81 -7.99 -12.16
N ARG A 76 5.37 -9.20 -12.56
CA ARG A 76 5.48 -9.66 -13.94
C ARG A 76 4.57 -8.84 -14.83
N GLU A 77 5.01 -8.54 -16.05
CA GLU A 77 4.16 -7.77 -16.99
C GLU A 77 2.82 -8.47 -17.25
N ALA A 78 2.80 -9.80 -17.36
CA ALA A 78 1.58 -10.58 -17.55
C ALA A 78 0.58 -10.52 -16.37
N ALA A 79 1.02 -10.03 -15.20
CA ALA A 79 0.15 -9.81 -14.04
C ALA A 79 -0.46 -8.39 -14.02
N LEU A 80 0.00 -7.51 -14.91
CA LEU A 80 -0.46 -6.13 -15.05
C LEU A 80 -1.53 -6.04 -16.14
N ASP A 81 -2.38 -5.03 -16.04
CA ASP A 81 -3.32 -4.68 -17.10
C ASP A 81 -2.58 -4.07 -18.31
N ASP A 82 -2.99 -4.51 -19.49
CA ASP A 82 -2.49 -4.05 -20.79
C ASP A 82 -3.24 -2.82 -21.28
N ASP A 83 -4.32 -2.38 -20.61
CA ASP A 83 -5.05 -1.17 -20.99
C ASP A 83 -4.24 0.10 -20.67
N ARG A 84 -3.35 0.44 -21.60
CA ARG A 84 -2.52 1.66 -21.57
C ARG A 84 -3.33 2.93 -21.81
N ARG A 85 -4.66 2.86 -22.01
CA ARG A 85 -5.50 4.05 -22.18
C ARG A 85 -5.81 4.73 -20.86
N ALA A 86 -5.66 4.03 -19.74
CA ALA A 86 -5.69 4.61 -18.38
C ALA A 86 -4.35 5.27 -17.99
N GLN A 87 -3.50 5.62 -18.97
CA GLN A 87 -2.30 6.44 -18.75
C GLN A 87 -2.70 7.91 -18.56
N ASP A 88 -3.49 8.18 -17.53
CA ASP A 88 -3.63 9.52 -16.98
C ASP A 88 -2.35 9.87 -16.18
N GLU A 89 -2.21 11.16 -15.86
CA GLU A 89 -0.98 11.82 -15.40
C GLU A 89 -0.36 11.26 -14.09
N GLU A 90 -1.04 10.34 -13.40
CA GLU A 90 -0.68 9.80 -12.07
C GLU A 90 -0.04 8.39 -12.11
N HIS A 91 0.40 7.91 -13.27
CA HIS A 91 1.05 6.59 -13.37
C HIS A 91 2.43 6.54 -12.69
N ILE A 92 2.63 5.54 -11.82
CA ILE A 92 3.95 5.25 -11.24
C ILE A 92 4.83 4.55 -12.29
N ALA A 93 5.82 5.26 -12.80
CA ALA A 93 6.71 4.77 -13.85
C ALA A 93 7.47 3.47 -13.50
N ALA A 94 7.80 3.28 -12.22
CA ALA A 94 8.45 2.07 -11.74
C ALA A 94 8.17 1.85 -10.24
N PHE A 95 7.97 0.60 -9.86
CA PHE A 95 7.87 0.17 -8.46
C PHE A 95 8.58 -1.18 -8.30
N ARG A 96 8.95 -1.47 -7.05
CA ARG A 96 9.52 -2.77 -6.64
C ARG A 96 8.98 -3.16 -5.27
N PHE A 97 9.05 -4.44 -4.97
CA PHE A 97 8.87 -4.91 -3.60
C PHE A 97 10.17 -4.66 -2.83
N ALA A 98 10.06 -3.91 -1.74
CA ALA A 98 11.17 -3.60 -0.85
C ALA A 98 11.08 -4.43 0.44
N PRO A 99 12.21 -4.93 0.98
CA PRO A 99 12.25 -5.48 2.32
C PRO A 99 11.76 -4.46 3.35
N TRP A 100 11.01 -4.91 4.36
CA TRP A 100 10.45 -4.01 5.37
C TRP A 100 11.53 -3.23 6.13
N THR A 101 12.71 -3.81 6.32
CA THR A 101 13.87 -3.16 6.96
C THR A 101 14.40 -1.98 6.15
N GLU A 102 14.33 -2.07 4.82
CA GLU A 102 14.67 -0.96 3.94
C GLU A 102 13.60 0.12 4.01
N VAL A 103 12.32 -0.26 3.98
CA VAL A 103 11.19 0.68 4.10
C VAL A 103 11.26 1.45 5.42
N ALA A 104 11.62 0.77 6.52
CA ALA A 104 11.78 1.36 7.85
C ALA A 104 12.87 2.46 7.94
N ALA A 105 13.77 2.52 6.95
CA ALA A 105 14.83 3.54 6.88
C ALA A 105 14.47 4.72 5.97
N LEU A 106 13.30 4.72 5.32
CA LEU A 106 12.89 5.80 4.42
C LEU A 106 12.46 7.05 5.20
N ALA A 107 12.76 8.22 4.64
CA ALA A 107 12.27 9.51 5.13
C ALA A 107 10.86 9.84 4.61
N ASP A 108 9.97 8.83 4.52
CA ASP A 108 8.60 8.98 4.04
C ASP A 108 7.61 8.35 5.02
N MET A 109 6.86 9.22 5.71
CA MET A 109 5.98 8.82 6.80
C MET A 109 4.85 7.87 6.39
N PHE A 110 4.38 7.96 5.15
CA PHE A 110 3.33 7.09 4.62
C PHE A 110 3.86 5.66 4.48
N SER A 111 5.04 5.49 3.88
CA SER A 111 5.67 4.18 3.72
C SER A 111 6.01 3.56 5.07
N LEU A 112 6.54 4.35 6.01
CA LEU A 112 6.81 3.90 7.37
C LEU A 112 5.54 3.42 8.08
N SER A 113 4.47 4.22 8.02
CA SER A 113 3.19 3.90 8.66
C SER A 113 2.53 2.69 8.01
N ALA A 114 2.52 2.60 6.68
CA ALA A 114 2.00 1.45 5.94
C ALA A 114 2.77 0.17 6.29
N CYS A 115 4.10 0.24 6.35
CA CYS A 115 4.96 -0.87 6.73
C CYS A 115 4.67 -1.34 8.17
N ALA A 116 4.57 -0.42 9.12
CA ALA A 116 4.24 -0.75 10.52
C ALA A 116 2.85 -1.41 10.63
N ARG A 117 1.84 -0.88 9.91
CA ARG A 117 0.48 -1.46 9.85
C ARG A 117 0.49 -2.86 9.24
N LEU A 118 1.27 -3.07 8.18
CA LEU A 118 1.39 -4.37 7.52
C LEU A 118 2.06 -5.39 8.45
N LEU A 119 3.18 -5.04 9.09
CA LEU A 119 3.87 -5.92 10.03
C LEU A 119 2.96 -6.32 11.20
N ARG A 120 2.27 -5.35 11.81
CA ARG A 120 1.27 -5.63 12.86
C ARG A 120 0.18 -6.59 12.37
N ARG A 121 -0.32 -6.41 11.15
CA ARG A 121 -1.35 -7.30 10.58
C ARG A 121 -0.80 -8.71 10.37
N LEU A 122 0.39 -8.83 9.80
CA LEU A 122 1.04 -10.12 9.58
C LEU A 122 1.34 -10.85 10.91
N GLU A 123 1.72 -10.11 11.95
CA GLU A 123 1.91 -10.64 13.30
C GLU A 123 0.58 -11.12 13.90
N ALA A 124 -0.48 -10.31 13.83
CA ALA A 124 -1.81 -10.68 14.32
C ALA A 124 -2.38 -11.91 13.60
N ASP A 125 -2.07 -12.07 12.32
CA ASP A 125 -2.43 -13.23 11.51
C ASP A 125 -1.50 -14.45 11.74
N GLY A 126 -0.48 -14.34 12.61
CA GLY A 126 0.48 -15.41 12.92
C GLY A 126 1.46 -15.74 11.80
N ARG A 127 1.62 -14.86 10.80
CA ARG A 127 2.48 -15.05 9.62
C ARG A 127 3.94 -14.67 9.89
N ILE A 128 4.16 -13.80 10.86
CA ILE A 128 5.48 -13.43 11.35
C ILE A 128 5.48 -13.43 12.88
N ALA A 129 6.66 -13.52 13.49
CA ALA A 129 6.86 -13.27 14.91
C ALA A 129 7.70 -12.00 15.07
N VAL A 130 7.19 -11.01 15.80
CA VAL A 130 7.98 -9.86 16.22
C VAL A 130 8.47 -10.16 17.63
N THR A 131 9.73 -10.58 17.75
CA THR A 131 10.32 -10.85 19.05
C THR A 131 10.80 -9.53 19.66
N THR A 132 10.22 -9.12 20.78
CA THR A 132 10.83 -8.09 21.63
C THR A 132 12.10 -8.68 22.24
N PRO A 133 13.28 -8.04 22.09
CA PRO A 133 14.45 -8.43 22.87
C PRO A 133 14.10 -8.25 24.36
N GLY A 134 14.34 -9.31 25.15
CA GLY A 134 14.20 -9.28 26.61
C GLY A 134 15.30 -8.49 27.29
#